data_AF-A0A382U1I1-F1
#
_entry.id   AF-A0A382U1I1-F1
#
_cell.length_a   1.000
_cell.length_b   1.000
_cell.length_c   1.000
_cell.angle_alpha   90.00
_cell.angle_beta   90.00
_cell.angle_gamma   90.00
#
_symmetry.space_group_name_H-M   'P 1'
#
loop_
_entity.id
_entity.type
_entity.pdbx_description
1 polymer ?
#
loop_
_entity_poly.entity_id
_entity_poly.type
_entity_poly.pdbx_seq_one_letter_code
_entity_poly.pdbx_strand_id
1 'polypeptide(L)'
;FHNFLIPVIKNFFILDKLKNLYPNSTFICSGNLFQIATKLGMNSIPIDGKSYDIELTWDKIQYNIIDSISLKISKDNLNKLKNLSNVIANLIIKTKTNTNHKKQFALIEFDSKKYKKIFNESNNLDDTIYLYNRHRPIFYNTESLNIIRNSNIIPYIIPKHSLKQLKSNIDLSYQKLLSNLEKFFTNGNFFSNFFKFHNIELWTYIKPILIKIFEKKLLDSIHEIEYAKSFLTNNRIDSVLLLSESGFTEQIIINLAKKLSINIILLQHGLIIDNTNADNYNKILTGVQPLDSNYFF
;
A
#
# COMPACT_ATOMS: atom_id res chain seq x y z
N PHE A 1 8.79 2.56 4.91
CA PHE A 1 10.21 2.43 5.33
C PHE A 1 10.63 3.55 6.29
N HIS A 2 10.44 4.84 5.95
CA HIS A 2 10.80 5.96 6.84
C HIS A 2 10.17 5.86 8.25
N ASN A 3 8.89 5.48 8.34
CA ASN A 3 8.18 5.27 9.62
C ASN A 3 8.81 4.20 10.52
N PHE A 4 9.60 3.29 9.94
CA PHE A 4 10.35 2.29 10.70
C PHE A 4 11.77 2.79 11.01
N LEU A 5 12.49 3.28 10.00
CA LEU A 5 13.90 3.60 10.14
C LEU A 5 14.15 4.83 11.03
N ILE A 6 13.32 5.87 10.92
CA ILE A 6 13.50 7.12 11.68
C ILE A 6 13.43 6.86 13.20
N PRO A 7 12.42 6.14 13.74
CA PRO A 7 12.41 5.78 15.16
C PRO A 7 13.62 4.98 15.62
N VAL A 8 14.08 4.01 14.81
CA VAL A 8 15.27 3.20 15.12
C VAL A 8 16.51 4.08 15.23
N ILE A 9 16.74 4.93 14.23
CA ILE A 9 17.88 5.87 14.21
C ILE A 9 17.78 6.85 15.38
N LYS A 10 16.61 7.42 15.64
CA LYS A 10 16.38 8.33 16.77
C LYS A 10 16.73 7.67 18.10
N ASN A 11 16.24 6.45 18.34
CA ASN A 11 16.51 5.72 19.58
C ASN A 11 17.99 5.38 19.72
N PHE A 12 18.65 5.03 18.61
CA PHE A 12 20.09 4.82 18.58
C PHE A 12 20.86 6.06 19.04
N PHE A 13 20.56 7.24 18.49
CA PHE A 13 21.19 8.50 18.89
C PHE A 13 20.97 8.85 20.36
N ILE A 14 19.76 8.64 20.86
CA ILE A 14 19.43 8.89 22.26
C ILE A 14 20.28 7.99 23.16
N LEU A 15 20.34 6.69 22.86
CA LEU A 15 21.09 5.72 23.65
C LEU A 15 22.61 5.97 23.58
N ASP A 16 23.15 6.31 22.42
CA ASP A 16 24.57 6.67 22.25
C ASP A 16 24.93 7.90 23.09
N LYS A 17 24.07 8.93 23.09
CA LYS A 17 24.24 10.10 23.95
C LYS A 17 24.17 9.75 25.44
N LEU A 18 23.22 8.91 25.84
CA LEU A 18 23.06 8.48 27.23
C LEU A 18 24.25 7.65 27.72
N LYS A 19 24.80 6.78 26.87
CA LYS A 19 26.03 6.02 27.15
C LYS A 19 27.18 6.95 27.53
N ASN A 20 27.35 8.05 26.80
CA ASN A 20 28.43 9.01 27.04
C ASN A 20 28.18 9.87 28.29
N LEU A 21 26.92 10.22 28.58
CA LEU A 21 26.56 11.02 29.76
C LEU A 21 26.63 10.21 31.06
N TYR A 22 26.31 8.91 31.01
CA TYR A 22 26.19 8.05 32.19
C TYR A 22 26.90 6.70 31.98
N PRO A 23 28.24 6.69 31.85
CA PRO A 23 29.00 5.49 31.46
C PRO A 23 28.95 4.34 32.48
N ASN A 24 28.72 4.65 33.76
CA ASN A 24 28.70 3.67 34.85
C ASN A 24 27.28 3.25 35.27
N SER A 25 26.25 3.73 34.57
CA SER A 25 24.87 3.44 34.92
C SER A 25 24.38 2.14 34.28
N THR A 26 23.45 1.48 34.96
CA THR A 26 22.70 0.35 34.41
C THR A 26 21.39 0.87 33.82
N PHE A 27 21.15 0.59 32.54
CA PHE A 27 19.97 1.05 31.81
C PHE A 27 18.89 -0.04 31.78
N ILE A 28 17.73 0.25 32.35
CA ILE A 28 16.57 -0.64 32.30
C ILE A 28 15.77 -0.30 31.03
N CYS A 29 15.67 -1.24 30.09
CA CYS A 29 15.21 -1.00 28.73
C CYS A 29 14.00 -1.88 28.36
N SER A 30 13.08 -1.35 27.55
CA SER A 30 12.11 -2.22 26.85
C SER A 30 12.82 -3.15 25.85
N GLY A 31 12.20 -4.27 25.46
CA GLY A 31 12.85 -5.26 24.58
C GLY A 31 13.49 -4.70 23.30
N ASN A 32 12.86 -3.69 22.68
CA ASN A 32 13.42 -3.01 21.51
C ASN A 32 14.69 -2.18 21.85
N LEU A 33 14.61 -1.33 22.87
CA LEU A 33 15.73 -0.49 23.30
C LEU A 33 16.89 -1.34 23.84
N PHE A 34 16.58 -2.45 24.49
CA PHE A 34 17.58 -3.39 25.01
C PHE A 34 18.47 -3.95 23.90
N GLN A 35 17.88 -4.34 22.76
CA GLN A 35 18.65 -4.81 21.61
C GLN A 35 19.60 -3.74 21.07
N ILE A 36 19.14 -2.49 20.96
CA ILE A 36 19.97 -1.37 20.49
C ILE A 36 21.08 -1.05 21.51
N ALA A 37 20.73 -0.97 22.80
CA ALA A 37 21.66 -0.69 23.90
C ALA A 37 22.77 -1.76 24.00
N THR A 38 22.41 -3.03 23.80
CA THR A 38 23.37 -4.14 23.77
C THR A 38 24.37 -3.98 22.62
N LYS A 39 23.91 -3.57 21.43
CA LYS A 39 24.79 -3.30 20.28
C LYS A 39 25.70 -2.09 20.49
N LEU A 40 25.24 -1.11 21.27
CA LEU A 40 26.05 0.02 21.71
C LEU A 40 27.06 -0.34 22.82
N GLY A 41 27.03 -1.56 23.34
CA GLY A 41 27.88 -1.99 24.46
C GLY A 41 27.52 -1.31 25.79
N MET A 42 26.26 -0.92 25.97
CA MET A 42 25.77 -0.34 27.22
C MET A 42 25.47 -1.44 28.24
N ASN A 43 25.73 -1.16 29.52
CA ASN A 43 25.24 -2.00 30.62
C ASN A 43 23.72 -1.85 30.72
N SER A 44 22.96 -2.85 30.24
CA SER A 44 21.50 -2.76 30.13
C SER A 44 20.79 -4.04 30.55
N ILE A 45 19.55 -3.90 31.05
CA ILE A 45 18.69 -4.97 31.55
C ILE A 45 17.31 -4.83 30.88
N PRO A 46 16.71 -5.91 30.34
CA PRO A 46 15.37 -5.84 29.77
C PRO A 46 14.29 -5.76 30.85
N ILE A 47 13.27 -4.94 30.64
CA ILE A 47 12.08 -4.80 31.52
C ILE A 47 11.26 -6.10 31.53
N ASP A 48 11.17 -6.78 30.39
CA ASP A 48 10.46 -8.04 30.23
C ASP A 48 11.28 -9.04 29.41
N GLY A 49 11.17 -10.34 29.74
CA GLY A 49 11.81 -11.42 28.99
C GLY A 49 11.15 -11.72 27.63
N LYS A 50 10.20 -10.89 27.19
CA LYS A 50 9.46 -11.11 25.94
C LYS A 50 10.31 -10.60 24.77
N SER A 51 10.43 -11.43 23.75
CA SER A 51 11.00 -10.99 22.48
C SER A 51 10.13 -9.88 21.88
N TYR A 52 10.78 -8.83 21.38
CA TYR A 52 10.10 -7.73 20.72
C TYR A 52 9.50 -8.23 19.39
N ASP A 53 8.18 -8.21 19.28
CA ASP A 53 7.49 -8.35 17.99
C ASP A 53 7.21 -6.96 17.41
N ILE A 54 7.59 -6.76 16.16
CA ILE A 54 7.41 -5.49 15.47
C ILE A 54 5.97 -5.44 14.97
N GLU A 55 5.15 -4.64 15.66
CA GLU A 55 3.85 -4.21 15.16
C GLU A 55 4.07 -3.10 14.12
N LEU A 56 3.78 -3.41 12.87
CA LEU A 56 3.92 -2.48 11.76
C LEU A 56 2.68 -1.60 11.67
N THR A 57 2.82 -0.38 11.17
CA THR A 57 1.71 0.59 11.07
C THR A 57 0.53 0.11 10.23
N TRP A 58 0.71 -0.94 9.43
CA TRP A 58 -0.31 -1.55 8.58
C TRP A 58 -0.85 -2.89 9.12
N ASP A 59 -0.39 -3.36 10.28
CA ASP A 59 -0.88 -4.60 10.87
C ASP A 59 -2.32 -4.44 11.41
N LYS A 60 -2.67 -3.20 11.83
CA LYS A 60 -4.04 -2.78 12.16
C LYS A 60 -4.44 -1.59 11.31
N ILE A 61 -5.64 -1.65 10.75
CA ILE A 61 -6.19 -0.62 9.87
C ILE A 61 -7.35 0.05 10.60
N GLN A 62 -7.38 1.38 10.58
CA GLN A 62 -8.52 2.13 11.10
C GLN A 62 -9.70 2.01 10.14
N TYR A 63 -10.81 1.48 10.62
CA TYR A 63 -12.05 1.31 9.87
C TYR A 63 -13.15 2.16 10.53
N ASN A 64 -13.71 3.09 9.75
CA ASN A 64 -14.81 3.93 10.22
C ASN A 64 -16.12 3.19 9.99
N ILE A 65 -16.79 2.79 11.07
CA ILE A 65 -18.13 2.19 11.01
C ILE A 65 -19.14 3.27 10.62
N ILE A 66 -19.01 4.44 11.27
CA ILE A 66 -19.71 5.68 10.96
C ILE A 66 -18.71 6.83 11.09
N ASP A 67 -19.09 8.03 10.68
CA ASP A 67 -18.19 9.19 10.65
C ASP A 67 -17.61 9.54 12.03
N SER A 68 -18.31 9.19 13.12
CA SER A 68 -17.90 9.43 14.51
C SER A 68 -17.28 8.24 15.24
N ILE A 69 -17.31 7.02 14.67
CA ILE A 69 -16.83 5.80 15.33
C ILE A 69 -15.88 5.05 14.40
N SER A 70 -14.63 4.97 14.83
CA SER A 70 -13.59 4.19 14.15
C SER A 70 -13.05 3.08 15.05
N LEU A 71 -12.87 1.89 14.47
CA LEU A 71 -12.24 0.76 15.15
C LEU A 71 -10.95 0.38 14.43
N LYS A 72 -9.93 -0.02 15.20
CA LYS A 72 -8.74 -0.66 14.64
C LYS A 72 -9.05 -2.13 14.39
N ILE A 73 -9.17 -2.50 13.13
CA ILE A 73 -9.42 -3.89 12.72
C ILE A 73 -8.13 -4.54 12.22
N SER A 74 -8.01 -5.86 12.44
CA SER A 74 -6.94 -6.63 11.82
C SER A 74 -7.14 -6.71 10.30
N LYS A 75 -6.05 -6.94 9.59
CA LYS A 75 -6.07 -7.18 8.14
C LYS A 75 -6.97 -8.36 7.75
N ASP A 76 -6.99 -9.43 8.54
CA ASP A 76 -7.84 -10.60 8.27
C ASP A 76 -9.33 -10.25 8.34
N ASN A 77 -9.73 -9.43 9.31
CA ASN A 77 -11.12 -8.98 9.43
C ASN A 77 -11.48 -8.04 8.29
N LEU A 78 -10.58 -7.16 7.86
CA LEU A 78 -10.79 -6.34 6.66
C LEU A 78 -10.97 -7.20 5.40
N ASN A 79 -10.17 -8.27 5.26
CA ASN A 79 -10.29 -9.20 4.13
C ASN A 79 -11.65 -9.94 4.13
N LYS A 80 -12.17 -10.31 5.29
CA LYS A 80 -13.54 -10.87 5.41
C LYS A 80 -14.59 -9.88 4.92
N LEU A 81 -14.49 -8.60 5.29
CA LEU A 81 -15.40 -7.55 4.82
C LEU A 81 -15.31 -7.37 3.30
N LYS A 82 -14.10 -7.35 2.74
CA LYS A 82 -13.88 -7.30 1.28
C LYS A 82 -14.54 -8.49 0.57
N ASN A 83 -14.38 -9.70 1.11
CA ASN A 83 -14.99 -10.90 0.53
C ASN A 83 -16.52 -10.83 0.51
N LEU A 84 -17.15 -10.37 1.60
CA LEU A 84 -18.60 -10.16 1.64
C LEU A 84 -19.05 -9.11 0.61
N SER A 85 -18.32 -8.00 0.51
CA SER A 85 -18.58 -6.96 -0.48
C SER A 85 -18.47 -7.49 -1.92
N ASN A 86 -17.48 -8.34 -2.21
CA ASN A 86 -17.31 -8.99 -3.51
C ASN A 86 -18.47 -9.93 -3.86
N VAL A 87 -19.01 -10.68 -2.90
CA VAL A 87 -20.16 -11.57 -3.15
C VAL A 87 -21.38 -10.78 -3.63
N ILE A 88 -21.69 -9.68 -2.95
CA ILE A 88 -22.82 -8.81 -3.31
C ILE A 88 -22.54 -8.06 -4.62
N ALA A 89 -21.33 -7.53 -4.80
CA ALA A 89 -20.97 -6.83 -6.02
C ALA A 89 -21.02 -7.76 -7.25
N ASN A 90 -20.71 -9.05 -7.12
CA ASN A 90 -20.93 -10.04 -8.20
C ASN A 90 -22.41 -10.15 -8.62
N LEU A 91 -23.36 -9.93 -7.71
CA LEU A 91 -24.79 -9.90 -8.05
C LEU A 91 -25.13 -8.64 -8.84
N ILE A 92 -24.56 -7.49 -8.45
CA ILE A 92 -24.77 -6.20 -9.11
C ILE A 92 -24.14 -6.18 -10.52
N ILE A 93 -22.96 -6.75 -10.71
CA ILE A 93 -22.28 -6.78 -12.01
C ILE A 93 -23.13 -7.49 -13.06
N LYS A 94 -23.77 -8.61 -12.69
CA LYS A 94 -24.65 -9.39 -13.58
C LYS A 94 -25.82 -8.59 -14.14
N THR A 95 -26.27 -7.54 -13.44
CA THR A 95 -27.41 -6.72 -13.89
C THR A 95 -26.99 -5.55 -14.76
N LYS A 96 -25.68 -5.28 -14.92
CA LYS A 96 -25.14 -4.07 -15.58
C LYS A 96 -24.43 -4.31 -16.91
N THR A 97 -24.35 -5.55 -17.40
CA THR A 97 -23.61 -5.87 -18.62
C THR A 97 -24.29 -5.25 -19.85
N ASN A 98 -23.87 -4.05 -20.23
CA ASN A 98 -24.31 -3.37 -21.44
C ASN A 98 -23.31 -3.68 -22.58
N THR A 99 -23.82 -3.98 -23.77
CA THR A 99 -23.07 -4.56 -24.90
C THR A 99 -22.55 -3.54 -25.91
N ASN A 100 -22.76 -2.23 -25.69
CA ASN A 100 -22.29 -1.19 -26.60
C ASN A 100 -20.89 -0.72 -26.23
N HIS A 101 -19.90 -1.25 -26.94
CA HIS A 101 -18.48 -0.96 -26.78
C HIS A 101 -18.10 0.35 -27.50
N LYS A 102 -18.00 1.48 -26.79
CA LYS A 102 -17.29 2.68 -27.27
C LYS A 102 -15.89 2.76 -26.68
N LYS A 103 -15.74 3.20 -25.43
CA LYS A 103 -14.46 3.20 -24.69
C LYS A 103 -14.61 2.56 -23.32
N GLN A 104 -13.51 2.08 -22.76
CA GLN A 104 -13.45 1.53 -21.41
C GLN A 104 -12.48 2.31 -20.53
N PHE A 105 -12.98 2.78 -19.40
CA PHE A 105 -12.22 3.54 -18.41
C PHE A 105 -12.10 2.75 -17.12
N ALA A 106 -11.04 3.02 -16.35
CA ALA A 106 -10.88 2.47 -15.02
C ALA A 106 -10.71 3.59 -13.99
N LEU A 107 -11.58 3.64 -12.99
CA LEU A 107 -11.43 4.47 -11.80
C LEU A 107 -10.62 3.70 -10.76
N ILE A 108 -9.45 4.22 -10.37
CA ILE A 108 -8.55 3.57 -9.40
C ILE A 108 -8.73 4.20 -8.01
N GLU A 109 -9.15 3.40 -7.03
CA GLU A 109 -9.34 3.83 -5.63
C GLU A 109 -10.34 4.98 -5.43
N PHE A 110 -11.37 5.08 -6.28
CA PHE A 110 -12.45 6.08 -6.14
C PHE A 110 -13.46 5.67 -5.06
N ASP A 111 -13.59 6.51 -4.04
CA ASP A 111 -14.61 6.35 -3.01
C ASP A 111 -16.00 6.78 -3.53
N SER A 112 -16.97 5.87 -3.50
CA SER A 112 -18.29 6.11 -4.07
C SER A 112 -19.09 7.18 -3.33
N LYS A 113 -18.90 7.35 -2.01
CA LYS A 113 -19.54 8.42 -1.26
C LYS A 113 -18.91 9.77 -1.59
N LYS A 114 -17.58 9.87 -1.53
CA LYS A 114 -16.85 11.13 -1.78
C LYS A 114 -17.06 11.63 -3.21
N TYR A 115 -17.07 10.72 -4.19
CA TYR A 115 -17.18 11.05 -5.61
C TYR A 115 -18.56 10.70 -6.19
N LYS A 116 -19.63 10.76 -5.38
CA LYS A 116 -21.00 10.43 -5.78
C LYS A 116 -21.43 11.08 -7.10
N LYS A 117 -21.01 12.32 -7.36
CA LYS A 117 -21.32 13.02 -8.62
C LYS A 117 -20.76 12.26 -9.84
N ILE A 118 -19.50 11.81 -9.80
CA ILE A 118 -18.90 11.01 -10.88
C ILE A 118 -19.69 9.71 -11.09
N PHE A 119 -20.10 9.06 -10.01
CA PHE A 119 -20.93 7.85 -10.07
C PHE A 119 -22.30 8.11 -10.70
N ASN A 120 -22.96 9.21 -10.35
CA ASN A 120 -24.24 9.57 -10.94
C ASN A 120 -24.11 9.94 -12.43
N GLU A 121 -23.10 10.74 -12.80
CA GLU A 121 -22.87 11.15 -14.19
C GLU A 121 -22.50 9.98 -15.10
N SER A 122 -21.99 8.87 -14.55
CA SER A 122 -21.74 7.65 -15.33
C SER A 122 -22.99 7.11 -16.04
N ASN A 123 -24.19 7.43 -15.53
CA ASN A 123 -25.45 7.03 -16.14
C ASN A 123 -25.73 7.73 -17.48
N ASN A 124 -25.08 8.86 -17.73
CA ASN A 124 -25.23 9.66 -18.93
C ASN A 124 -24.17 9.33 -19.99
N LEU A 125 -23.31 8.34 -19.73
CA LEU A 125 -22.21 7.95 -20.61
C LEU A 125 -22.50 6.60 -21.25
N ASP A 126 -22.18 6.49 -22.54
CA ASP A 126 -22.22 5.22 -23.29
C ASP A 126 -20.97 4.35 -23.04
N ASP A 127 -19.95 4.90 -22.37
CA ASP A 127 -18.69 4.22 -22.12
C ASP A 127 -18.76 3.28 -20.92
N THR A 128 -17.95 2.22 -20.96
CA THR A 128 -17.84 1.28 -19.84
C THR A 128 -16.87 1.82 -18.81
N ILE A 129 -17.30 1.95 -17.56
CA ILE A 129 -16.44 2.44 -16.48
C ILE A 129 -16.28 1.35 -15.43
N TYR A 130 -15.05 0.86 -15.27
CA TYR A 130 -14.68 -0.08 -14.23
C TYR A 130 -14.24 0.64 -12.96
N LEU A 131 -14.55 0.07 -11.81
CA LEU A 131 -14.04 0.52 -10.51
C LEU A 131 -13.05 -0.51 -9.95
N TYR A 132 -11.81 -0.07 -9.77
CA TYR A 132 -10.73 -0.87 -9.20
C TYR A 132 -10.36 -0.32 -7.82
N ASN A 133 -11.04 -0.81 -6.78
CA ASN A 133 -10.77 -0.45 -5.39
C ASN A 133 -10.15 -1.65 -4.66
N ARG A 134 -8.95 -1.48 -4.13
CA ARG A 134 -8.18 -2.51 -3.43
C ARG A 134 -7.94 -2.15 -1.97
N HIS A 135 -7.89 -0.86 -1.62
CA HIS A 135 -7.72 -0.44 -0.22
C HIS A 135 -8.95 -0.72 0.62
N ARG A 136 -10.14 -0.38 0.11
CA ARG A 136 -11.44 -0.54 0.80
C ARG A 136 -12.27 -1.67 0.18
N PRO A 137 -13.25 -2.23 0.91
CA PRO A 137 -14.32 -3.00 0.27
C PRO A 137 -14.98 -2.17 -0.84
N ILE A 138 -15.51 -2.83 -1.88
CA ILE A 138 -16.20 -2.16 -3.00
C ILE A 138 -17.28 -1.20 -2.46
N PHE A 139 -18.00 -1.61 -1.41
CA PHE A 139 -18.86 -0.76 -0.60
C PHE A 139 -18.75 -1.18 0.87
N TYR A 140 -18.97 -0.24 1.79
CA TYR A 140 -18.73 -0.42 3.23
C TYR A 140 -19.91 0.03 4.11
N ASN A 141 -20.98 0.55 3.50
CA ASN A 141 -22.26 0.87 4.14
C ASN A 141 -23.40 0.87 3.10
N THR A 142 -24.63 1.09 3.55
CA THR A 142 -25.83 1.11 2.69
C THR A 142 -25.79 2.22 1.64
N GLU A 143 -25.26 3.38 2.00
CA GLU A 143 -25.14 4.53 1.08
C GLU A 143 -24.19 4.23 -0.08
N SER A 144 -22.97 3.76 0.21
CA SER A 144 -21.99 3.37 -0.81
C SER A 144 -22.49 2.24 -1.70
N LEU A 145 -23.24 1.28 -1.14
CA LEU A 145 -23.91 0.22 -1.90
C LEU A 145 -24.96 0.79 -2.86
N ASN A 146 -25.81 1.70 -2.39
CA ASN A 146 -26.86 2.31 -3.21
C ASN A 146 -26.27 3.15 -4.35
N ILE A 147 -25.21 3.92 -4.09
CA ILE A 147 -24.53 4.71 -5.13
C ILE A 147 -23.98 3.78 -6.21
N ILE A 148 -23.29 2.71 -5.81
CA ILE A 148 -22.77 1.73 -6.78
C ILE A 148 -23.92 1.09 -7.53
N ARG A 149 -24.97 0.60 -6.87
CA ARG A 149 -26.09 -0.07 -7.53
C ARG A 149 -26.79 0.82 -8.56
N ASN A 150 -26.92 2.11 -8.29
CA ASN A 150 -27.66 3.07 -9.12
C ASN A 150 -26.79 3.79 -10.17
N SER A 151 -25.52 3.41 -10.32
CA SER A 151 -24.60 3.95 -11.33
C SER A 151 -24.32 2.93 -12.44
N ASN A 152 -23.80 3.36 -13.59
CA ASN A 152 -23.32 2.46 -14.65
C ASN A 152 -21.88 1.95 -14.40
N ILE A 153 -21.26 2.34 -13.28
CA ILE A 153 -19.92 1.86 -12.92
C ILE A 153 -19.95 0.38 -12.51
N ILE A 154 -19.00 -0.38 -13.04
CA ILE A 154 -18.86 -1.83 -12.84
C ILE A 154 -17.69 -2.09 -11.88
N PRO A 155 -17.94 -2.52 -10.63
CA PRO A 155 -16.87 -2.96 -9.75
C PRO A 155 -16.09 -4.13 -10.37
N TYR A 156 -14.77 -4.06 -10.36
CA TYR A 156 -13.96 -5.18 -10.84
C TYR A 156 -13.83 -6.25 -9.76
N ILE A 157 -14.12 -7.49 -10.15
CA ILE A 157 -13.90 -8.69 -9.34
C ILE A 157 -13.26 -9.73 -10.24
N ILE A 158 -12.22 -10.39 -9.74
CA ILE A 158 -11.58 -11.47 -10.48
C ILE A 158 -12.60 -12.59 -10.78
N PRO A 159 -12.75 -12.98 -12.05
CA PRO A 159 -13.58 -14.11 -12.42
C PRO A 159 -13.09 -15.40 -11.75
N LYS A 160 -14.03 -16.25 -11.31
CA LYS A 160 -13.69 -17.51 -10.62
C LYS A 160 -12.76 -18.41 -11.43
N HIS A 161 -12.92 -18.45 -12.75
CA HIS A 161 -12.08 -19.28 -13.63
C HIS A 161 -10.62 -18.80 -13.68
N SER A 162 -10.35 -17.51 -13.49
CA SER A 162 -9.00 -16.93 -13.51
C SER A 162 -8.23 -17.13 -12.19
N LEU A 163 -8.91 -17.49 -11.09
CA LEU A 163 -8.31 -17.61 -9.76
C LEU A 163 -7.18 -18.65 -9.70
N LYS A 164 -7.32 -19.79 -10.39
CA LYS A 164 -6.30 -20.85 -10.40
C LYS A 164 -5.02 -20.38 -11.07
N GLN A 165 -5.13 -19.72 -12.22
CA GLN A 165 -3.99 -19.17 -12.94
C GLN A 165 -3.32 -18.04 -12.16
N LEU A 166 -4.11 -17.13 -11.57
CA LEU A 166 -3.62 -16.06 -10.72
C LEU A 166 -2.78 -16.62 -9.56
N LYS A 167 -3.30 -17.62 -8.86
CA LYS A 167 -2.57 -18.27 -7.75
C LYS A 167 -1.23 -18.84 -8.22
N SER A 168 -1.22 -19.55 -9.36
CA SER A 168 0.02 -20.09 -9.92
C SER A 168 1.02 -19.00 -10.28
N ASN A 169 0.59 -17.88 -10.86
CA ASN A 169 1.49 -16.76 -11.18
C ASN A 169 2.07 -16.10 -9.93
N ILE A 170 1.25 -15.95 -8.88
CA ILE A 170 1.67 -15.40 -7.59
C ILE A 170 2.74 -16.31 -6.97
N ASP A 171 2.50 -17.62 -6.90
CA ASP A 171 3.42 -18.58 -6.31
C ASP A 171 4.77 -18.56 -7.05
N LEU A 172 4.76 -18.59 -8.39
CA LEU A 172 5.97 -18.51 -9.22
C LEU A 172 6.74 -17.19 -9.00
N SER A 173 6.03 -16.06 -8.99
CA SER A 173 6.64 -14.74 -8.79
C SER A 173 7.22 -14.59 -7.39
N TYR A 174 6.53 -15.15 -6.38
CA TYR A 174 6.96 -15.14 -4.99
C TYR A 174 8.27 -15.89 -4.81
N GLN A 175 8.36 -17.13 -5.30
CA GLN A 175 9.59 -17.92 -5.20
C GLN A 175 10.77 -17.24 -5.88
N LYS A 176 10.55 -16.69 -7.09
CA LYS A 176 11.58 -15.95 -7.82
C LYS A 176 12.05 -14.71 -7.06
N LEU A 177 11.14 -13.89 -6.55
CA LEU A 177 11.50 -12.66 -5.83
C LEU A 177 12.12 -12.93 -4.47
N LEU A 178 11.65 -13.95 -3.75
CA LEU A 178 12.23 -14.36 -2.46
C LEU A 178 13.70 -14.76 -2.63
N SER A 179 14.00 -15.64 -3.59
CA SER A 179 15.39 -16.03 -3.85
C SER A 179 16.29 -14.86 -4.27
N ASN A 180 15.76 -13.88 -5.00
CA ASN A 180 16.49 -12.66 -5.34
C ASN A 180 16.73 -11.75 -4.12
N LEU A 181 15.76 -11.63 -3.22
CA LEU A 181 15.90 -10.88 -1.98
C LEU A 181 16.91 -11.52 -1.03
N GLU A 182 16.88 -12.84 -0.89
CA GLU A 182 17.87 -13.58 -0.11
C GLU A 182 19.28 -13.32 -0.64
N LYS A 183 19.49 -13.44 -1.96
CA LYS A 183 20.75 -13.09 -2.63
C LYS A 183 21.13 -11.61 -2.47
N PHE A 184 20.16 -10.69 -2.50
CA PHE A 184 20.43 -9.28 -2.27
C PHE A 184 21.00 -9.06 -0.87
N PHE A 185 20.42 -9.69 0.16
CA PHE A 185 20.86 -9.56 1.56
C PHE A 185 22.15 -10.33 1.91
N THR A 186 22.73 -11.10 1.00
CA THR A 186 24.06 -11.72 1.22
C THR A 186 25.21 -10.74 1.02
N ASN A 187 24.99 -9.57 0.39
CA ASN A 187 26.01 -8.53 0.25
C ASN A 187 26.22 -7.76 1.57
N GLY A 188 26.71 -8.48 2.59
CA GLY A 188 26.87 -7.99 3.95
C GLY A 188 27.76 -6.75 4.05
N ASN A 189 28.84 -6.68 3.26
CA ASN A 189 29.79 -5.56 3.31
C ASN A 189 29.14 -4.23 2.90
N PHE A 190 28.35 -4.23 1.82
CA PHE A 190 27.63 -3.02 1.40
C PHE A 190 26.72 -2.52 2.52
N PHE A 191 25.86 -3.38 3.08
CA PHE A 191 24.89 -2.95 4.09
C PHE A 191 25.54 -2.61 5.43
N SER A 192 26.59 -3.33 5.84
CA SER A 192 27.32 -3.04 7.06
C SER A 192 27.96 -1.65 6.99
N ASN A 193 28.47 -1.27 5.81
CA ASN A 193 28.98 0.08 5.56
C ASN A 193 27.87 1.12 5.43
N PHE A 194 26.78 0.80 4.73
CA PHE A 194 25.66 1.73 4.51
C PHE A 194 24.91 2.05 5.82
N PHE A 195 24.63 1.04 6.63
CA PHE A 195 24.02 1.16 7.95
C PHE A 195 25.10 1.28 9.04
N LYS A 196 26.11 2.10 8.80
CA LYS A 196 27.13 2.47 9.79
C LYS A 196 26.92 3.91 10.20
N PHE A 197 26.88 4.16 11.51
CA PHE A 197 26.71 5.49 12.04
C PHE A 197 27.67 5.74 13.21
N HIS A 198 28.46 6.82 13.18
CA HIS A 198 29.58 7.06 14.13
C HIS A 198 30.47 5.83 14.34
N ASN A 199 30.83 5.14 13.27
CA ASN A 199 31.59 3.89 13.28
C ASN A 199 30.92 2.66 13.91
N ILE A 200 29.66 2.78 14.35
CA ILE A 200 28.89 1.69 14.90
C ILE A 200 28.03 1.06 13.81
N GLU A 201 28.17 -0.24 13.63
CA GLU A 201 27.41 -1.00 12.65
C GLU A 201 26.00 -1.34 13.18
N LEU A 202 24.98 -0.84 12.48
CA LEU A 202 23.57 -1.11 12.79
C LEU A 202 22.97 -2.23 11.96
N TRP A 203 23.67 -2.67 10.91
CA TRP A 203 23.13 -3.64 9.96
C TRP A 203 22.68 -4.94 10.62
N THR A 204 23.48 -5.50 11.54
CA THR A 204 23.09 -6.72 12.27
C THR A 204 21.77 -6.62 13.04
N TYR A 205 21.41 -5.42 13.50
CA TYR A 205 20.12 -5.16 14.16
C TYR A 205 19.01 -4.88 13.14
N ILE A 206 19.30 -4.09 12.10
CA ILE A 206 18.31 -3.69 11.08
C ILE A 206 17.91 -4.86 10.17
N LYS A 207 18.87 -5.72 9.80
CA LYS A 207 18.69 -6.84 8.86
C LYS A 207 17.50 -7.75 9.19
N PRO A 208 17.39 -8.37 10.38
CA PRO A 208 16.28 -9.26 10.69
C PRO A 208 14.93 -8.55 10.64
N ILE A 209 14.89 -7.26 11.00
CA ILE A 209 13.68 -6.45 10.95
C ILE A 209 13.25 -6.20 9.51
N LEU A 210 14.19 -5.79 8.65
CA LEU A 210 13.90 -5.56 7.24
C LEU A 210 13.47 -6.83 6.53
N ILE A 211 14.15 -7.96 6.75
CA ILE A 211 13.75 -9.25 6.18
C ILE A 211 12.29 -9.55 6.54
N LYS A 212 11.93 -9.44 7.83
CA LYS A 212 10.54 -9.67 8.28
C LYS A 212 9.53 -8.70 7.65
N ILE A 213 9.90 -7.42 7.49
CA ILE A 213 9.07 -6.42 6.81
C ILE A 213 8.86 -6.82 5.34
N PHE A 214 9.94 -7.20 4.65
CA PHE A 214 9.90 -7.59 3.25
C PHE A 214 9.09 -8.87 3.07
N GLU A 215 9.33 -9.93 3.84
CA GLU A 215 8.57 -11.18 3.77
C GLU A 215 7.07 -10.94 3.97
N LYS A 216 6.69 -10.18 5.01
CA LYS A 216 5.27 -9.81 5.27
C LYS A 216 4.64 -9.05 4.09
N LYS A 217 5.40 -8.17 3.42
CA LYS A 217 4.89 -7.29 2.35
C LYS A 217 5.01 -7.89 0.95
N LEU A 218 5.92 -8.82 0.74
CA LEU A 218 6.27 -9.33 -0.57
C LEU A 218 5.08 -10.05 -1.19
N LEU A 219 4.49 -10.98 -0.44
CA LEU A 219 3.35 -11.76 -0.92
C LEU A 219 2.16 -10.86 -1.25
N ASP A 220 1.84 -9.89 -0.37
CA ASP A 220 0.80 -8.90 -0.63
C ASP A 220 1.05 -8.11 -1.92
N SER A 221 2.30 -7.67 -2.10
CA SER A 221 2.66 -6.85 -3.25
C SER A 221 2.55 -7.62 -4.56
N ILE A 222 3.01 -8.88 -4.55
CA ILE A 222 2.89 -9.77 -5.71
C ILE A 222 1.43 -10.07 -6.02
N HIS A 223 0.62 -10.32 -4.98
CA HIS A 223 -0.81 -10.51 -5.14
C HIS A 223 -1.45 -9.30 -5.83
N GLU A 224 -1.18 -8.08 -5.36
CA GLU A 224 -1.74 -6.86 -5.96
C GLU A 224 -1.22 -6.61 -7.38
N ILE A 225 0.05 -6.91 -7.67
CA ILE A 225 0.62 -6.80 -9.03
C ILE A 225 -0.07 -7.76 -10.00
N GLU A 226 -0.19 -9.04 -9.65
CA GLU A 226 -0.83 -10.04 -10.51
C GLU A 226 -2.34 -9.78 -10.65
N TYR A 227 -2.99 -9.29 -9.59
CA TYR A 227 -4.39 -8.88 -9.62
C TYR A 227 -4.61 -7.69 -10.57
N ALA A 228 -3.79 -6.65 -10.46
CA ALA A 228 -3.83 -5.47 -11.33
C ALA A 228 -3.52 -5.82 -12.78
N LYS A 229 -2.56 -6.72 -13.01
CA LYS A 229 -2.25 -7.23 -14.34
C LYS A 229 -3.45 -7.95 -14.95
N SER A 230 -4.07 -8.87 -14.22
CA SER A 230 -5.30 -9.56 -14.64
C SER A 230 -6.44 -8.58 -14.95
N PHE A 231 -6.58 -7.52 -14.15
CA PHE A 231 -7.56 -6.45 -14.40
C PHE A 231 -7.31 -5.74 -15.73
N LEU A 232 -6.08 -5.26 -15.95
CA LEU A 232 -5.74 -4.47 -17.13
C LEU A 232 -5.68 -5.29 -18.43
N THR A 233 -5.39 -6.60 -18.37
CA THR A 233 -5.31 -7.44 -19.57
C THR A 233 -6.63 -8.07 -19.96
N ASN A 234 -7.52 -8.35 -18.99
CA ASN A 234 -8.79 -9.01 -19.26
C ASN A 234 -9.91 -8.03 -19.63
N ASN A 235 -9.69 -6.74 -19.37
CA ASN A 235 -10.57 -5.67 -19.80
C ASN A 235 -9.79 -4.81 -20.80
N ARG A 236 -10.41 -4.38 -21.89
CA ARG A 236 -9.75 -3.53 -22.90
C ARG A 236 -9.78 -2.08 -22.42
N ILE A 237 -9.04 -1.79 -21.35
CA ILE A 237 -9.01 -0.46 -20.72
C ILE A 237 -8.26 0.51 -21.65
N ASP A 238 -8.95 1.55 -22.12
CA ASP A 238 -8.38 2.61 -22.95
C ASP A 238 -7.70 3.69 -22.09
N SER A 239 -8.22 3.95 -20.88
CA SER A 239 -7.60 4.89 -19.95
C SER A 239 -7.87 4.56 -18.48
N VAL A 240 -6.88 4.82 -17.63
CA VAL A 240 -7.00 4.75 -16.17
C VAL A 240 -7.07 6.18 -15.61
N LEU A 241 -7.98 6.40 -14.66
CA LEU A 241 -8.15 7.64 -13.94
C LEU A 241 -7.65 7.46 -12.51
N LEU A 242 -6.79 8.36 -12.08
CA LEU A 242 -6.14 8.36 -10.77
C LEU A 242 -6.49 9.63 -10.02
N LEU A 243 -6.41 9.57 -8.69
CA LEU A 243 -6.51 10.74 -7.80
C LEU A 243 -5.15 11.17 -7.23
N SER A 244 -4.13 10.32 -7.39
CA SER A 244 -2.76 10.49 -6.92
C SER A 244 -1.85 9.48 -7.63
N GLU A 245 -0.58 9.83 -7.82
CA GLU A 245 0.48 8.97 -8.34
C GLU A 245 1.32 8.29 -7.23
N SER A 246 1.10 8.62 -5.95
CA SER A 246 1.94 8.12 -4.84
C SER A 246 1.38 6.89 -4.12
N GLY A 247 0.11 6.58 -4.33
CA GLY A 247 -0.53 5.44 -3.68
C GLY A 247 0.02 4.10 -4.16
N PHE A 248 0.00 3.09 -3.28
CA PHE A 248 0.58 1.78 -3.57
C PHE A 248 -0.11 1.08 -4.76
N THR A 249 -1.44 1.08 -4.77
CA THR A 249 -2.24 0.52 -5.87
C THR A 249 -2.03 1.31 -7.16
N GLU A 250 -1.99 2.63 -7.04
CA GLU A 250 -1.85 3.59 -8.12
C GLU A 250 -0.51 3.43 -8.82
N GLN A 251 0.60 3.31 -8.08
CA GLN A 251 1.94 3.05 -8.65
C GLN A 251 2.00 1.71 -9.40
N ILE A 252 1.33 0.66 -8.90
CA ILE A 252 1.25 -0.62 -9.61
C ILE A 252 0.49 -0.42 -10.94
N ILE A 253 -0.66 0.24 -10.90
CA ILE A 253 -1.47 0.50 -12.10
C ILE A 253 -0.71 1.37 -13.10
N ILE A 254 -0.07 2.46 -12.68
CA ILE A 254 0.74 3.34 -13.54
C ILE A 254 1.80 2.52 -14.28
N ASN A 255 2.57 1.72 -13.55
CA ASN A 255 3.67 0.95 -14.15
C ASN A 255 3.17 -0.11 -15.14
N LEU A 256 2.04 -0.75 -14.86
CA LEU A 256 1.43 -1.71 -15.78
C LEU A 256 0.77 -1.03 -16.98
N ALA A 257 0.05 0.08 -16.77
CA ALA A 257 -0.59 0.87 -17.81
C ALA A 257 0.44 1.39 -18.81
N LYS A 258 1.57 1.95 -18.35
CA LYS A 258 2.69 2.36 -19.21
C LYS A 258 3.20 1.20 -20.08
N LYS A 259 3.38 0.00 -19.50
CA LYS A 259 3.81 -1.20 -20.24
C LYS A 259 2.79 -1.68 -21.27
N LEU A 260 1.50 -1.46 -21.01
CA LEU A 260 0.40 -1.84 -21.88
C LEU A 260 -0.03 -0.71 -22.83
N SER A 261 0.65 0.44 -22.81
CA SER A 261 0.28 1.63 -23.59
C SER A 261 -1.16 2.12 -23.33
N ILE A 262 -1.61 1.99 -22.08
CA ILE A 262 -2.91 2.51 -21.62
C ILE A 262 -2.72 3.95 -21.16
N ASN A 263 -3.62 4.86 -21.57
CA ASN A 263 -3.53 6.25 -21.16
C ASN A 263 -3.78 6.41 -19.65
N ILE A 264 -3.02 7.29 -19.01
CA ILE A 264 -3.10 7.58 -17.58
C ILE A 264 -3.56 9.03 -17.42
N ILE A 265 -4.63 9.22 -16.65
CA ILE A 265 -5.23 10.52 -16.39
C ILE A 265 -5.19 10.77 -14.88
N LEU A 266 -4.53 11.84 -14.46
CA LEU A 266 -4.58 12.31 -13.07
C LEU A 266 -5.69 13.35 -12.92
N LEU A 267 -6.69 13.05 -12.10
CA LEU A 267 -7.78 13.95 -11.76
C LEU A 267 -7.53 14.57 -10.39
N GLN A 268 -7.40 15.89 -10.34
CA GLN A 268 -7.04 16.55 -9.11
C GLN A 268 -7.56 17.97 -8.95
N HIS A 269 -7.82 18.33 -7.70
CA HIS A 269 -7.99 19.73 -7.33
C HIS A 269 -6.67 20.50 -7.45
N GLY A 270 -6.79 21.80 -7.67
CA GLY A 270 -5.67 22.72 -7.90
C GLY A 270 -4.55 22.58 -6.86
N LEU A 271 -3.32 22.76 -7.34
CA LEU A 271 -2.10 22.62 -6.55
C LEU A 271 -1.73 23.94 -5.90
N ILE A 272 -1.43 23.89 -4.60
CA ILE A 272 -0.72 24.98 -3.92
C ILE A 272 0.78 24.68 -4.03
N ILE A 273 1.48 25.44 -4.85
CA ILE A 273 2.94 25.40 -5.01
C ILE A 273 3.48 26.76 -4.60
N ASP A 274 3.48 27.01 -3.30
CA ASP A 274 3.93 28.27 -2.70
C ASP A 274 5.44 28.31 -2.46
N ASN A 275 6.10 27.15 -2.33
CA ASN A 275 7.56 27.03 -2.18
C ASN A 275 8.10 25.65 -2.62
N THR A 276 9.44 25.51 -2.64
CA THR A 276 10.13 24.27 -3.05
C THR A 276 9.86 23.08 -2.12
N ASN A 277 9.58 23.30 -0.85
CA ASN A 277 9.23 22.22 0.07
C ASN A 277 7.81 21.72 -0.21
N ALA A 278 6.87 22.61 -0.49
CA ALA A 278 5.53 22.25 -0.92
C ALA A 278 5.56 21.52 -2.28
N ASP A 279 6.42 21.97 -3.21
CA ASP A 279 6.67 21.28 -4.47
C ASP A 279 7.17 19.84 -4.24
N ASN A 280 8.21 19.65 -3.43
CA ASN A 280 8.73 18.32 -3.09
C ASN A 280 7.70 17.46 -2.36
N TYR A 281 6.94 18.04 -1.43
CA TYR A 281 5.88 17.34 -0.72
C TYR A 281 4.80 16.85 -1.70
N ASN A 282 4.39 17.71 -2.63
CA ASN A 282 3.40 17.43 -3.65
C ASN A 282 3.87 16.34 -4.64
N LYS A 283 5.15 16.39 -5.04
CA LYS A 283 5.77 15.39 -5.90
C LYS A 283 5.91 14.04 -5.21
N ILE A 284 6.50 14.02 -4.02
CA ILE A 284 7.02 12.80 -3.40
C ILE A 284 5.99 12.13 -2.51
N LEU A 285 5.23 12.90 -1.73
CA LEU A 285 4.38 12.34 -0.67
C LEU A 285 2.92 12.23 -1.11
N THR A 286 2.34 13.29 -1.64
CA THR A 286 0.92 13.26 -2.03
C THR A 286 0.71 12.75 -3.45
N GLY A 287 1.73 12.79 -4.31
CA GLY A 287 1.65 12.29 -5.70
C GLY A 287 0.66 13.09 -6.53
N VAL A 288 0.55 14.38 -6.23
CA VAL A 288 -0.49 15.26 -6.77
C VAL A 288 -0.01 16.06 -8.00
N GLN A 289 1.20 15.78 -8.45
CA GLN A 289 1.72 16.38 -9.68
C GLN A 289 1.71 15.32 -10.78
N PRO A 290 1.32 15.67 -12.01
CA PRO A 290 1.26 14.74 -13.12
C PRO A 290 2.66 14.46 -13.67
N LEU A 291 3.49 13.74 -12.92
CA LEU A 291 4.83 13.34 -13.36
C LEU A 291 4.78 12.08 -14.21
N ASP A 292 3.85 11.17 -13.88
CA ASP A 292 3.72 9.87 -14.51
C ASP A 292 2.48 9.74 -15.41
N SER A 293 1.54 10.68 -15.32
CA SER A 293 0.28 10.70 -16.08
C SER A 293 0.43 11.34 -17.47
N ASN A 294 -0.37 10.88 -18.43
CA ASN A 294 -0.42 11.44 -19.78
C ASN A 294 -1.27 12.72 -19.84
N TYR A 295 -2.31 12.81 -19.01
CA TYR A 295 -3.22 13.96 -18.94
C TYR A 295 -3.50 14.35 -17.49
N PHE A 296 -3.82 15.62 -17.27
CA PHE A 296 -4.13 16.19 -15.95
C PHE A 296 -5.34 17.13 -16.05
N PHE A 297 -6.28 17.00 -15.10
CA PHE A 297 -7.51 17.79 -15.03
C PHE A 297 -7.84 18.21 -13.61
#